data_AF-A0A0H4WXF9-F1
#
_entry.id   AF-A0A0H4WXF9-F1
#
_cell.length_a   1.000
_cell.length_b   1.000
_cell.length_c   1.000
_cell.angle_alpha   90.00
_cell.angle_beta   90.00
_cell.angle_gamma   90.00
#
_symmetry.space_group_name_H-M   'P 1'
#
loop_
_entity.id
_entity.type
_entity.pdbx_description
1 polymer ?
#
loop_
_entity_poly.entity_id
_entity_poly.type
_entity_poly.pdbx_seq_one_letter_code
_entity_poly.pdbx_strand_id
1 'polypeptide(L)'
;MRALNLRGLWTGLVLLAAALGARPVHASLYWYAGVQSSTPSVCFVGDALTSRPARVQQVIDYIRDFERVANIRFNVLGTCAAPTVLANGNHWHGGDIRIVIPGTSSPFSGQVPGNGCPMFLNASGNYNGENSHGGSWSNSPADLATHRGCRHNLKLGDDADALGVPWKDHTLHEVGHALGLSHEHERNDVNFSLCSASGYGGGANSGFITPYDRYSVMHYEFLGCGIHGNYGHAGPSTWDALALHIMYPEPVRVAEFMGRTVIRTTEALNLTSAWGARGANLSFAASAFSWKLSAVTYSTSSSLVTWLGAGTYPLQFSHSDFLGRSYSYAGTVKVLTPADFTKQVVAPVATRLPLL
;
A
#
# COMPACT_ATOMS: atom_id res chain seq x y z
N MET A 1 7.19 -16.54 62.57
CA MET A 1 7.25 -15.87 61.26
C MET A 1 6.62 -16.81 60.24
N ARG A 2 5.44 -16.46 59.70
CA ARG A 2 4.69 -17.30 58.74
C ARG A 2 5.08 -16.91 57.32
N ALA A 3 5.53 -17.88 56.53
CA ALA A 3 5.83 -17.71 55.11
C ALA A 3 4.52 -17.66 54.31
N LEU A 4 4.29 -16.57 53.57
CA LEU A 4 3.16 -16.42 52.65
C LEU A 4 3.46 -17.15 51.32
N ASN A 5 2.47 -17.94 50.88
CA ASN A 5 2.54 -18.81 49.72
C ASN A 5 2.15 -18.03 48.45
N LEU A 6 3.11 -17.73 47.58
CA LEU A 6 3.00 -16.84 46.41
C LEU A 6 2.67 -17.56 45.09
N ARG A 7 2.02 -18.74 45.15
CA ARG A 7 1.80 -19.60 43.95
C ARG A 7 0.46 -19.37 43.22
N GLY A 8 -0.35 -18.40 43.63
CA GLY A 8 -1.72 -18.22 43.10
C GLY A 8 -1.93 -17.20 41.99
N LEU A 9 -0.93 -16.37 41.62
CA LEU A 9 -1.16 -15.19 40.76
C LEU A 9 -0.78 -15.33 39.29
N TRP A 10 -0.16 -16.44 38.86
CA TRP A 10 0.41 -16.55 37.51
C TRP A 10 -0.50 -17.20 36.46
N THR A 11 -1.58 -17.87 36.87
CA THR A 11 -2.54 -18.50 35.94
C THR A 11 -3.67 -17.57 35.46
N GLY A 12 -3.83 -16.39 36.07
CA GLY A 12 -4.87 -15.43 35.69
C GLY A 12 -4.52 -14.48 34.54
N LEU A 13 -3.21 -14.29 34.24
CA LEU A 13 -2.78 -13.28 33.27
C LEU A 13 -2.76 -13.78 31.81
N VAL A 14 -2.67 -15.09 31.58
CA VAL A 14 -2.59 -15.67 30.23
C VAL A 14 -3.97 -15.78 29.56
N LEU A 15 -5.05 -15.86 30.35
CA LEU A 15 -6.43 -15.94 29.82
C LEU A 15 -7.07 -14.59 29.51
N LEU A 16 -6.54 -13.48 30.04
CA LEU A 16 -7.05 -12.13 29.73
C LEU A 16 -6.48 -11.55 28.41
N ALA A 17 -5.34 -12.06 27.94
CA ALA A 17 -4.75 -11.67 26.66
C ALA A 17 -5.46 -12.28 25.43
N ALA A 18 -6.31 -13.30 25.63
CA ALA A 18 -7.08 -13.94 24.56
C ALA A 18 -8.50 -13.36 24.40
N ALA A 19 -9.00 -12.60 25.37
CA ALA A 19 -10.36 -12.06 25.37
C ALA A 19 -10.45 -10.58 24.93
N LEU A 20 -9.32 -9.87 24.85
CA LEU A 20 -9.19 -8.67 24.02
C LEU A 20 -8.88 -9.11 22.58
N GLY A 21 -9.78 -9.91 22.00
CA GLY A 21 -9.79 -10.10 20.56
C GLY A 21 -9.92 -8.72 19.95
N ALA A 22 -8.81 -8.19 19.42
CA ALA A 22 -8.84 -6.99 18.62
C ALA A 22 -9.94 -7.23 17.60
N ARG A 23 -11.04 -6.49 17.72
CA ARG A 23 -12.07 -6.49 16.67
C ARG A 23 -11.32 -6.25 15.38
N PRO A 24 -11.60 -7.03 14.33
CA PRO A 24 -10.84 -6.87 13.11
C PRO A 24 -11.14 -5.44 12.61
N VAL A 25 -10.11 -4.62 12.59
CA VAL A 25 -10.14 -3.27 12.04
C VAL A 25 -9.44 -3.45 10.67
N HIS A 26 -10.05 -3.05 9.53
CA HIS A 26 -9.56 -3.28 8.12
C HIS A 26 -9.45 -1.96 7.29
N ALA A 27 -8.38 -1.64 6.52
CA ALA A 27 -7.95 -0.43 5.73
C ALA A 27 -7.32 -0.80 4.39
N SER A 28 -6.97 0.25 3.62
CA SER A 28 -6.48 0.32 2.26
C SER A 28 -7.32 -0.53 1.34
N LEU A 29 -8.27 0.13 0.70
CA LEU A 29 -9.17 -0.48 -0.25
C LEU A 29 -8.47 -0.63 -1.61
N TYR A 30 -8.28 -1.87 -2.05
CA TYR A 30 -7.91 -2.20 -3.41
C TYR A 30 -9.07 -1.89 -4.34
N TRP A 31 -8.81 -1.16 -5.43
CA TRP A 31 -9.84 -0.74 -6.37
C TRP A 31 -10.35 -1.87 -7.29
N TYR A 32 -9.82 -3.09 -7.20
CA TYR A 32 -10.14 -4.18 -8.14
C TYR A 32 -9.88 -3.86 -9.62
N ALA A 33 -9.10 -2.83 -9.86
CA ALA A 33 -8.89 -2.27 -11.18
C ALA A 33 -7.40 -2.32 -11.56
N GLY A 34 -6.76 -3.44 -11.23
CA GLY A 34 -5.35 -3.70 -11.54
C GLY A 34 -4.36 -2.97 -10.64
N VAL A 35 -3.08 -3.23 -10.87
CA VAL A 35 -1.94 -2.46 -10.37
C VAL A 35 -1.09 -2.08 -11.59
N GLN A 36 -0.35 -1.00 -11.51
CA GLN A 36 0.57 -0.65 -12.58
C GLN A 36 1.75 -1.62 -12.64
N SER A 37 2.56 -1.49 -13.71
CA SER A 37 3.90 -2.07 -13.72
C SER A 37 4.69 -1.60 -12.48
N SER A 38 5.76 -2.32 -12.12
CA SER A 38 6.64 -1.93 -11.00
C SER A 38 7.34 -0.57 -11.21
N THR A 39 7.28 0.00 -12.42
CA THR A 39 7.92 1.28 -12.74
C THR A 39 6.95 2.17 -13.53
N PRO A 40 5.91 2.70 -12.86
CA PRO A 40 4.91 3.53 -13.52
C PRO A 40 5.55 4.77 -14.13
N SER A 41 5.18 5.07 -15.37
CA SER A 41 5.62 6.27 -16.07
C SER A 41 4.71 7.46 -15.78
N VAL A 42 5.32 8.63 -15.57
CA VAL A 42 4.62 9.89 -15.27
C VAL A 42 5.03 10.93 -16.29
N CYS A 43 4.07 11.63 -16.87
CA CYS A 43 4.32 12.78 -17.74
C CYS A 43 3.29 13.88 -17.52
N PHE A 44 3.64 15.10 -17.91
CA PHE A 44 2.78 16.28 -17.80
C PHE A 44 2.27 16.71 -19.17
N VAL A 45 0.96 16.91 -19.26
CA VAL A 45 0.28 17.27 -20.51
C VAL A 45 0.39 18.77 -20.79
N GLY A 46 0.56 19.12 -22.06
CA GLY A 46 0.64 20.52 -22.50
C GLY A 46 2.05 21.08 -22.30
N ASP A 47 2.13 22.31 -21.83
CA ASP A 47 3.37 23.06 -21.62
C ASP A 47 3.73 23.21 -20.14
N ALA A 48 3.22 22.32 -19.27
CA ALA A 48 3.33 22.43 -17.81
C ALA A 48 4.75 22.67 -17.28
N LEU A 49 5.76 22.05 -17.90
CA LEU A 49 7.17 22.23 -17.53
C LEU A 49 7.71 23.64 -17.80
N THR A 50 7.11 24.38 -18.73
CA THR A 50 7.50 25.76 -19.04
C THR A 50 6.56 26.78 -18.40
N SER A 51 5.24 26.54 -18.43
CA SER A 51 4.25 27.46 -17.88
C SER A 51 4.16 27.37 -16.34
N ARG A 52 4.40 26.19 -15.76
CA ARG A 52 4.27 25.93 -14.32
C ARG A 52 5.36 25.02 -13.73
N PRO A 53 6.66 25.32 -13.94
CA PRO A 53 7.76 24.46 -13.50
C PRO A 53 7.76 24.20 -11.98
N ALA A 54 7.42 25.20 -11.17
CA ALA A 54 7.38 25.05 -9.71
C ALA A 54 6.31 24.04 -9.25
N ARG A 55 5.12 24.05 -9.88
CA ARG A 55 4.04 23.10 -9.55
C ARG A 55 4.40 21.70 -10.02
N VAL A 56 4.99 21.56 -11.21
CA VAL A 56 5.51 20.27 -11.71
C VAL A 56 6.53 19.67 -10.73
N GLN A 57 7.51 20.47 -10.31
CA GLN A 57 8.53 20.01 -9.36
C GLN A 57 7.92 19.60 -8.02
N GLN A 58 6.96 20.38 -7.50
CA GLN A 58 6.23 20.04 -6.28
C GLN A 58 5.48 18.71 -6.40
N VAL A 59 4.78 18.46 -7.51
CA VAL A 59 4.09 17.19 -7.75
C VAL A 59 5.09 16.02 -7.76
N ILE A 60 6.22 16.17 -8.45
CA ILE A 60 7.29 15.16 -8.48
C ILE A 60 7.83 14.90 -7.06
N ASP A 61 8.05 15.94 -6.27
CA ASP A 61 8.55 15.80 -4.90
C ASP A 61 7.53 15.14 -3.97
N TYR A 62 6.23 15.37 -4.18
CA TYR A 62 5.17 14.73 -3.41
C TYR A 62 5.04 13.24 -3.76
N ILE A 63 4.98 12.86 -5.05
CA ILE A 63 4.82 11.44 -5.43
C ILE A 63 6.01 10.58 -4.99
N ARG A 64 7.19 11.17 -4.77
CA ARG A 64 8.34 10.47 -4.19
C ARG A 64 8.08 9.93 -2.79
N ASP A 65 7.04 10.36 -2.08
CA ASP A 65 6.66 9.73 -0.82
C ASP A 65 6.24 8.26 -1.03
N PHE A 66 5.63 7.91 -2.17
CA PHE A 66 5.37 6.50 -2.52
C PHE A 66 6.66 5.69 -2.74
N GLU A 67 7.69 6.32 -3.32
CA GLU A 67 9.00 5.69 -3.52
C GLU A 67 9.74 5.39 -2.21
N ARG A 68 9.42 6.14 -1.13
CA ARG A 68 10.02 5.94 0.19
C ARG A 68 9.35 4.82 0.98
N VAL A 69 8.06 4.58 0.75
CA VAL A 69 7.26 3.65 1.55
C VAL A 69 7.04 2.29 0.91
N ALA A 70 7.26 2.17 -0.40
CA ALA A 70 7.10 0.94 -1.16
C ALA A 70 8.16 0.80 -2.27
N ASN A 71 8.25 -0.38 -2.89
CA ASN A 71 9.12 -0.61 -4.04
C ASN A 71 8.50 -0.06 -5.34
N ILE A 72 8.23 1.24 -5.35
CA ILE A 72 7.75 1.99 -6.50
C ILE A 72 8.87 2.92 -6.95
N ARG A 73 9.06 3.02 -8.26
CA ARG A 73 9.95 4.00 -8.89
C ARG A 73 9.22 4.63 -10.04
N PHE A 74 9.02 5.94 -10.01
CA PHE A 74 8.37 6.64 -11.10
C PHE A 74 9.38 6.95 -12.20
N ASN A 75 9.05 6.56 -13.43
CA ASN A 75 9.78 7.01 -14.61
C ASN A 75 9.18 8.35 -15.08
N VAL A 76 9.76 9.46 -14.62
CA VAL A 76 9.30 10.81 -14.99
C VAL A 76 9.82 11.17 -16.38
N LEU A 77 8.90 11.22 -17.35
CA LEU A 77 9.21 11.43 -18.77
C LEU A 77 9.29 12.92 -19.16
N GLY A 78 8.91 13.84 -18.27
CA GLY A 78 8.74 15.25 -18.60
C GLY A 78 7.41 15.49 -19.32
N THR A 79 7.46 16.13 -20.50
CA THR A 79 6.24 16.42 -21.29
C THR A 79 5.71 15.13 -21.89
N CYS A 80 4.39 14.91 -21.80
CA CYS A 80 3.77 13.76 -22.45
C CYS A 80 4.00 13.79 -23.97
N ALA A 81 4.41 12.66 -24.52
CA ALA A 81 4.60 12.51 -25.97
C ALA A 81 3.30 12.78 -26.74
N ALA A 82 3.46 13.22 -27.99
CA ALA A 82 2.33 13.33 -28.92
C ALA A 82 1.66 11.96 -29.10
N PRO A 83 0.33 11.91 -29.35
CA PRO A 83 -0.33 10.64 -29.59
C PRO A 83 0.16 9.97 -30.86
N THR A 84 0.16 8.65 -30.86
CA THR A 84 0.19 7.87 -32.10
C THR A 84 -1.21 7.88 -32.70
N VAL A 85 -1.35 8.25 -33.98
CA VAL A 85 -2.63 8.14 -34.69
C VAL A 85 -2.77 6.72 -35.21
N LEU A 86 -3.83 6.04 -34.78
CA LEU A 86 -4.14 4.67 -35.20
C LEU A 86 -4.80 4.66 -36.59
N ALA A 87 -4.87 3.47 -37.22
CA ALA A 87 -5.45 3.32 -38.56
C ALA A 87 -6.92 3.77 -38.67
N ASN A 88 -7.67 3.77 -37.56
CA ASN A 88 -9.05 4.26 -37.49
C ASN A 88 -9.15 5.78 -37.21
N GLY A 89 -8.02 6.49 -37.19
CA GLY A 89 -7.94 7.92 -36.88
C GLY A 89 -7.94 8.26 -35.39
N ASN A 90 -8.20 7.30 -34.50
CA ASN A 90 -8.16 7.55 -33.06
C ASN A 90 -6.74 7.83 -32.58
N HIS A 91 -6.63 8.60 -31.52
CA HIS A 91 -5.37 8.80 -30.83
C HIS A 91 -5.06 7.61 -29.92
N TRP A 92 -3.78 7.34 -29.74
CA TRP A 92 -3.26 6.47 -28.71
C TRP A 92 -2.19 7.22 -27.93
N HIS A 93 -2.44 7.43 -26.65
CA HIS A 93 -1.51 8.07 -25.73
C HIS A 93 -0.78 7.01 -24.89
N GLY A 94 0.56 7.04 -24.96
CA GLY A 94 1.44 6.23 -24.11
C GLY A 94 1.47 6.74 -22.66
N GLY A 95 2.31 6.11 -21.84
CA GLY A 95 2.47 6.46 -20.42
C GLY A 95 1.35 5.91 -19.53
N ASP A 96 1.65 5.77 -18.24
CA ASP A 96 0.71 5.22 -17.26
C ASP A 96 -0.06 6.35 -16.58
N ILE A 97 0.63 7.42 -16.18
CA ILE A 97 0.06 8.58 -15.50
C ILE A 97 0.35 9.84 -16.32
N ARG A 98 -0.70 10.41 -16.92
CA ARG A 98 -0.66 11.62 -17.76
C ARG A 98 -1.39 12.74 -17.04
N ILE A 99 -0.62 13.62 -16.41
CA ILE A 99 -1.14 14.64 -15.49
C ILE A 99 -1.43 15.93 -16.26
N VAL A 100 -2.66 16.43 -16.16
CA VAL A 100 -2.98 17.82 -16.49
C VAL A 100 -3.10 18.65 -15.20
N ILE A 101 -2.51 19.84 -15.22
CA ILE A 101 -2.63 20.85 -14.15
C ILE A 101 -3.20 22.15 -14.74
N PRO A 102 -3.91 22.98 -13.96
CA PRO A 102 -4.51 24.22 -14.47
C PRO A 102 -3.43 25.23 -14.87
N GLY A 103 -3.79 26.22 -15.69
CA GLY A 103 -2.85 27.27 -16.12
C GLY A 103 -1.78 26.81 -17.12
N THR A 104 -2.08 25.77 -17.90
CA THR A 104 -1.21 25.25 -18.97
C THR A 104 -1.91 25.37 -20.33
N SER A 105 -1.21 25.05 -21.42
CA SER A 105 -1.76 25.05 -22.78
C SER A 105 -2.81 23.96 -23.04
N SER A 106 -3.00 23.00 -22.12
CA SER A 106 -4.06 22.00 -22.21
C SER A 106 -5.28 22.45 -21.40
N PRO A 107 -6.52 22.30 -21.92
CA PRO A 107 -7.71 22.59 -21.14
C PRO A 107 -7.77 21.69 -19.91
N PHE A 108 -8.04 22.31 -18.76
CA PHE A 108 -8.15 21.63 -17.47
C PHE A 108 -9.59 21.16 -17.19
N SER A 109 -10.58 21.90 -17.67
CA SER A 109 -12.00 21.56 -17.57
C SER A 109 -12.62 21.32 -18.95
N GLY A 110 -13.78 20.67 -18.95
CA GLY A 110 -14.50 20.31 -20.18
C GLY A 110 -14.15 18.90 -20.67
N GLN A 111 -14.47 18.62 -21.93
CA GLN A 111 -14.15 17.34 -22.54
C GLN A 111 -12.63 17.10 -22.56
N VAL A 112 -12.22 15.91 -22.13
CA VAL A 112 -10.81 15.51 -22.16
C VAL A 112 -10.34 15.46 -23.62
N PRO A 113 -9.28 16.21 -24.01
CA PRO A 113 -8.83 16.21 -25.40
C PRO A 113 -8.38 14.82 -25.87
N GLY A 114 -8.57 14.54 -27.15
CA GLY A 114 -8.06 13.35 -27.82
C GLY A 114 -9.11 12.67 -28.70
N ASN A 115 -8.76 12.36 -29.95
CA ASN A 115 -9.69 11.69 -30.85
C ASN A 115 -9.94 10.25 -30.38
N GLY A 116 -11.21 9.88 -30.22
CA GLY A 116 -11.60 8.59 -29.66
C GLY A 116 -11.50 8.50 -28.13
N CYS A 117 -11.38 9.62 -27.41
CA CYS A 117 -11.47 9.63 -25.95
C CYS A 117 -12.93 9.47 -25.48
N PRO A 118 -13.29 8.42 -24.72
CA PRO A 118 -14.66 8.21 -24.28
C PRO A 118 -14.97 8.88 -22.93
N MET A 119 -13.97 9.48 -22.25
CA MET A 119 -14.16 10.02 -20.90
C MET A 119 -15.18 11.17 -20.89
N PHE A 120 -16.09 11.09 -19.92
CA PHE A 120 -17.14 12.08 -19.69
C PHE A 120 -18.03 12.30 -20.91
N LEU A 121 -18.14 11.30 -21.78
CA LEU A 121 -19.13 11.25 -22.85
C LEU A 121 -20.29 10.35 -22.43
N ASN A 122 -21.51 10.75 -22.75
CA ASN A 122 -22.67 9.88 -22.61
C ASN A 122 -22.70 8.82 -23.74
N ALA A 123 -23.69 7.92 -23.68
CA ALA A 123 -23.84 6.85 -24.68
C ALA A 123 -24.00 7.34 -26.14
N SER A 124 -24.36 8.61 -26.34
CA SER A 124 -24.47 9.24 -27.66
C SER A 124 -23.18 9.96 -28.11
N GLY A 125 -22.11 9.90 -27.31
CA GLY A 125 -20.84 10.57 -27.59
C GLY A 125 -20.81 12.07 -27.24
N ASN A 126 -21.82 12.58 -26.54
CA ASN A 126 -21.88 13.99 -26.13
C ASN A 126 -21.25 14.18 -24.75
N TYR A 127 -20.50 15.27 -24.56
CA TYR A 127 -19.93 15.62 -23.27
C TYR A 127 -21.01 15.80 -22.19
N ASN A 128 -20.87 15.10 -21.06
CA ASN A 128 -21.88 15.02 -20.00
C ASN A 128 -21.73 16.10 -18.91
N GLY A 129 -20.67 16.92 -18.95
CA GLY A 129 -20.44 18.00 -18.00
C GLY A 129 -19.66 17.63 -16.75
N GLU A 130 -19.39 16.36 -16.47
CA GLU A 130 -18.79 15.89 -15.21
C GLU A 130 -17.35 16.36 -14.99
N ASN A 131 -16.62 16.80 -16.02
CA ASN A 131 -15.28 17.37 -15.88
C ASN A 131 -15.26 18.90 -15.95
N SER A 132 -16.40 19.57 -15.74
CA SER A 132 -16.48 21.03 -15.89
C SER A 132 -16.00 21.77 -14.64
N HIS A 133 -15.99 21.10 -13.49
CA HIS A 133 -15.54 21.68 -12.23
C HIS A 133 -14.02 21.65 -12.07
N GLY A 134 -13.50 22.41 -11.11
CA GLY A 134 -12.07 22.49 -10.80
C GLY A 134 -11.50 21.26 -10.07
N GLY A 135 -12.34 20.33 -9.62
CA GLY A 135 -11.91 19.16 -8.85
C GLY A 135 -10.93 18.26 -9.60
N SER A 136 -10.06 17.62 -8.83
CA SER A 136 -9.12 16.59 -9.27
C SER A 136 -9.80 15.23 -9.43
N TRP A 137 -9.19 14.36 -10.23
CA TRP A 137 -9.58 12.96 -10.37
C TRP A 137 -8.46 12.18 -11.06
N SER A 138 -8.55 10.85 -10.98
CA SER A 138 -7.59 9.95 -11.61
C SER A 138 -8.26 8.65 -12.03
N ASN A 139 -7.83 8.11 -13.16
CA ASN A 139 -8.23 6.78 -13.60
C ASN A 139 -7.46 5.68 -12.84
N SER A 140 -8.09 4.52 -12.69
CA SER A 140 -7.41 3.33 -12.22
C SER A 140 -6.44 2.74 -13.27
N PRO A 141 -5.56 1.80 -12.89
CA PRO A 141 -4.73 1.08 -13.85
C PRO A 141 -5.49 0.36 -14.98
N ALA A 142 -6.61 -0.30 -14.67
CA ALA A 142 -7.38 -1.06 -15.65
C ALA A 142 -8.11 -0.16 -16.66
N ASP A 143 -8.46 1.05 -16.24
CA ASP A 143 -9.10 2.06 -17.10
C ASP A 143 -8.16 2.59 -18.18
N LEU A 144 -6.85 2.38 -18.06
CA LEU A 144 -5.89 2.90 -19.03
C LEU A 144 -6.15 2.39 -20.44
N ALA A 145 -6.54 1.12 -20.59
CA ALA A 145 -6.74 0.50 -21.89
C ALA A 145 -7.90 1.15 -22.66
N THR A 146 -9.03 1.39 -21.97
CA THR A 146 -10.23 2.01 -22.55
C THR A 146 -10.05 3.51 -22.79
N HIS A 147 -9.20 4.16 -22.01
CA HIS A 147 -8.96 5.60 -22.09
C HIS A 147 -7.63 5.97 -22.79
N ARG A 148 -7.06 5.07 -23.60
CA ARG A 148 -5.86 5.39 -24.43
C ARG A 148 -6.10 6.52 -25.43
N GLY A 149 -7.35 6.76 -25.83
CA GLY A 149 -7.73 7.90 -26.68
C GLY A 149 -7.64 9.25 -25.97
N CYS A 150 -7.57 9.28 -24.64
CA CYS A 150 -7.61 10.49 -23.83
C CYS A 150 -6.21 11.04 -23.55
N ARG A 151 -6.02 12.33 -23.80
CA ARG A 151 -4.73 13.03 -23.68
C ARG A 151 -4.18 13.03 -22.25
N HIS A 152 -5.05 13.09 -21.26
CA HIS A 152 -4.73 12.91 -19.84
C HIS A 152 -5.67 11.87 -19.22
N ASN A 153 -5.24 11.31 -18.10
CA ASN A 153 -5.99 10.35 -17.28
C ASN A 153 -5.84 10.63 -15.77
N LEU A 154 -5.18 11.74 -15.43
CA LEU A 154 -5.12 12.30 -14.11
C LEU A 154 -5.24 13.82 -14.25
N LYS A 155 -6.19 14.40 -13.53
CA LYS A 155 -6.38 15.84 -13.41
C LYS A 155 -6.05 16.25 -11.99
N LEU A 156 -5.16 17.21 -11.83
CA LEU A 156 -4.70 17.67 -10.52
C LEU A 156 -4.86 19.18 -10.39
N GLY A 157 -5.72 19.60 -9.47
CA GLY A 157 -5.96 21.00 -9.12
C GLY A 157 -4.82 21.65 -8.33
N ASP A 158 -5.02 22.94 -8.05
CA ASP A 158 -4.18 23.73 -7.14
C ASP A 158 -4.81 23.86 -5.75
N ASP A 159 -5.67 22.91 -5.35
CA ASP A 159 -6.25 22.84 -4.01
C ASP A 159 -5.15 23.01 -2.97
N ALA A 160 -5.23 24.12 -2.22
CA ALA A 160 -4.15 24.62 -1.39
C ALA A 160 -4.62 24.96 0.02
N ASP A 161 -3.65 24.97 0.94
CA ASP A 161 -3.86 25.40 2.31
C ASP A 161 -4.02 26.92 2.43
N ALA A 162 -4.20 27.40 3.66
CA ALA A 162 -4.36 28.82 3.95
C ALA A 162 -3.13 29.67 3.56
N LEU A 163 -1.97 29.06 3.31
CA LEU A 163 -0.75 29.71 2.85
C LEU A 163 -0.60 29.65 1.32
N GLY A 164 -1.56 29.08 0.62
CA GLY A 164 -1.52 28.89 -0.83
C GLY A 164 -0.58 27.77 -1.28
N VAL A 165 -0.19 26.86 -0.37
CA VAL A 165 0.61 25.68 -0.72
C VAL A 165 -0.34 24.54 -1.10
N PRO A 166 -0.27 24.01 -2.35
CA PRO A 166 -1.09 22.87 -2.74
C PRO A 166 -0.93 21.68 -1.78
N TRP A 167 -2.05 21.06 -1.40
CA TRP A 167 -2.07 19.94 -0.47
C TRP A 167 -1.29 18.74 -1.03
N LYS A 168 -0.33 18.24 -0.25
CA LYS A 168 0.43 17.05 -0.62
C LYS A 168 -0.47 15.83 -0.71
N ASP A 169 -1.31 15.62 0.29
CA ASP A 169 -2.14 14.42 0.38
C ASP A 169 -3.17 14.39 -0.75
N HIS A 170 -3.54 15.54 -1.31
CA HIS A 170 -4.39 15.62 -2.50
C HIS A 170 -3.68 15.07 -3.74
N THR A 171 -2.41 15.41 -3.92
CA THR A 171 -1.58 14.86 -5.01
C THR A 171 -1.40 13.35 -4.84
N LEU A 172 -1.13 12.91 -3.62
CA LEU A 172 -0.97 11.50 -3.29
C LEU A 172 -2.26 10.71 -3.46
N HIS A 173 -3.42 11.29 -3.13
CA HIS A 173 -4.73 10.68 -3.32
C HIS A 173 -4.96 10.31 -4.79
N GLU A 174 -4.81 11.27 -5.70
CA GLU A 174 -5.02 11.06 -7.13
C GLU A 174 -4.01 10.09 -7.75
N VAL A 175 -2.76 10.14 -7.29
CA VAL A 175 -1.74 9.20 -7.74
C VAL A 175 -1.94 7.82 -7.11
N GLY A 176 -2.47 7.73 -5.90
CA GLY A 176 -2.88 6.50 -5.23
C GLY A 176 -3.96 5.77 -6.03
N HIS A 177 -4.95 6.51 -6.56
CA HIS A 177 -5.91 6.00 -7.54
C HIS A 177 -5.24 5.41 -8.79
N ALA A 178 -4.30 6.16 -9.38
CA ALA A 178 -3.53 5.68 -10.54
C ALA A 178 -2.66 4.45 -10.24
N LEU A 179 -2.35 4.21 -8.97
CA LEU A 179 -1.65 3.02 -8.47
C LEU A 179 -2.60 1.88 -8.07
N GLY A 180 -3.92 2.07 -8.11
CA GLY A 180 -4.94 1.04 -7.85
C GLY A 180 -5.52 1.05 -6.43
N LEU A 181 -5.26 2.08 -5.63
CA LEU A 181 -5.98 2.31 -4.37
C LEU A 181 -7.34 2.96 -4.64
N SER A 182 -8.30 2.69 -3.76
CA SER A 182 -9.65 3.26 -3.79
C SER A 182 -9.94 4.02 -2.51
N HIS A 183 -11.05 4.77 -2.52
CA HIS A 183 -11.46 5.61 -1.41
C HIS A 183 -11.65 4.84 -0.10
N GLU A 184 -10.91 5.25 0.92
CA GLU A 184 -10.96 4.63 2.25
C GLU A 184 -12.28 4.92 2.96
N HIS A 185 -12.92 6.05 2.67
CA HIS A 185 -14.19 6.43 3.27
C HIS A 185 -15.39 5.63 2.71
N GLU A 186 -15.24 4.93 1.59
CA GLU A 186 -16.34 4.16 0.94
C GLU A 186 -16.50 2.74 1.50
N ARG A 187 -15.70 2.37 2.49
CA ARG A 187 -15.72 1.01 3.04
C ARG A 187 -16.96 0.77 3.89
N ASN A 188 -17.45 -0.46 3.90
CA ASN A 188 -18.60 -0.86 4.70
C ASN A 188 -18.25 -1.11 6.18
N ASP A 189 -16.97 -1.19 6.53
CA ASP A 189 -16.47 -1.45 7.88
C ASP A 189 -16.03 -0.19 8.63
N VAL A 190 -16.25 0.99 8.04
CA VAL A 190 -16.04 2.25 8.76
C VAL A 190 -16.96 2.33 9.97
N ASN A 191 -16.44 2.85 11.08
CA ASN A 191 -17.28 3.05 12.25
C ASN A 191 -18.08 4.36 12.11
N PHE A 192 -19.34 4.25 11.70
CA PHE A 192 -20.28 5.38 11.62
C PHE A 192 -20.54 6.07 12.96
N SER A 193 -20.26 5.43 14.10
CA SER A 193 -20.36 6.11 15.40
C SER A 193 -19.29 7.19 15.58
N LEU A 194 -18.21 7.14 14.80
CA LEU A 194 -17.13 8.13 14.83
C LEU A 194 -17.32 9.25 13.79
N CYS A 195 -18.17 9.02 12.79
CA CYS A 195 -18.44 9.98 11.73
C CYS A 195 -19.77 9.68 11.04
N SER A 196 -20.66 10.66 11.03
CA SER A 196 -21.97 10.60 10.36
C SER A 196 -22.09 11.62 9.23
N ALA A 197 -20.96 12.13 8.73
CA ALA A 197 -20.93 13.10 7.65
C ALA A 197 -21.50 12.49 6.36
N SER A 198 -22.19 13.31 5.57
CA SER A 198 -22.74 12.87 4.28
C SER A 198 -21.63 12.37 3.36
N GLY A 199 -21.81 11.19 2.75
CA GLY A 199 -20.80 10.54 1.91
C GLY A 199 -19.74 9.77 2.68
N TYR A 200 -19.70 9.84 4.01
CA TYR A 200 -18.84 8.99 4.82
C TYR A 200 -19.46 7.62 5.01
N GLY A 201 -18.69 6.57 4.75
CA GLY A 201 -19.14 5.18 4.80
C GLY A 201 -19.95 4.80 3.58
N GLY A 202 -19.33 3.98 2.73
CA GLY A 202 -19.91 3.51 1.48
C GLY A 202 -20.27 2.02 1.50
N GLY A 203 -20.37 1.44 0.30
CA GLY A 203 -20.80 0.06 0.08
C GLY A 203 -19.68 -0.93 -0.24
N ALA A 204 -18.41 -0.52 -0.27
CA ALA A 204 -17.32 -1.43 -0.62
C ALA A 204 -17.18 -2.51 0.47
N ASN A 205 -17.37 -3.77 0.08
CA ASN A 205 -17.46 -4.93 0.99
C ASN A 205 -16.29 -5.92 0.86
N SER A 206 -15.30 -5.58 0.05
CA SER A 206 -14.16 -6.42 -0.29
C SER A 206 -12.98 -5.53 -0.70
N GLY A 207 -11.79 -6.12 -0.89
CA GLY A 207 -10.60 -5.40 -1.35
C GLY A 207 -9.73 -4.85 -0.23
N PHE A 208 -10.00 -5.22 1.01
CA PHE A 208 -9.34 -4.62 2.17
C PHE A 208 -7.94 -5.23 2.39
N ILE A 209 -6.88 -4.47 2.08
CA ILE A 209 -5.48 -4.94 2.20
C ILE A 209 -4.94 -4.83 3.64
N THR A 210 -5.28 -3.77 4.39
CA THR A 210 -4.77 -3.40 5.75
C THR A 210 -5.93 -3.18 6.78
N PRO A 211 -5.77 -2.45 7.93
CA PRO A 211 -6.74 -1.99 9.01
C PRO A 211 -7.34 -0.55 9.06
N TYR A 212 -8.66 -0.27 9.28
CA TYR A 212 -9.36 0.98 8.81
C TYR A 212 -8.63 2.23 9.19
N ASP A 213 -8.38 3.07 8.19
CA ASP A 213 -7.41 4.13 8.34
C ASP A 213 -8.00 5.51 8.09
N ARG A 214 -8.42 6.13 9.18
CA ARG A 214 -8.82 7.53 9.20
C ARG A 214 -7.72 8.50 8.76
N TYR A 215 -6.45 8.07 8.73
CA TYR A 215 -5.29 8.85 8.32
C TYR A 215 -4.80 8.50 6.91
N SER A 216 -5.51 7.60 6.20
CA SER A 216 -5.15 7.27 4.83
C SER A 216 -5.26 8.50 3.94
N VAL A 217 -4.30 8.66 3.02
CA VAL A 217 -4.39 9.68 1.97
C VAL A 217 -5.57 9.41 1.03
N MET A 218 -6.08 8.18 0.99
CA MET A 218 -7.25 7.77 0.19
C MET A 218 -8.58 8.15 0.82
N HIS A 219 -8.56 8.82 1.97
CA HIS A 219 -9.77 9.35 2.59
C HIS A 219 -10.09 10.75 2.04
N TYR A 220 -11.37 11.09 1.86
CA TYR A 220 -11.74 12.50 1.66
C TYR A 220 -11.68 13.27 2.97
N GLU A 221 -11.65 14.61 2.89
CA GLU A 221 -11.75 15.42 4.09
C GLU A 221 -13.15 15.32 4.71
N PHE A 222 -13.20 15.02 6.01
CA PHE A 222 -14.40 15.11 6.84
C PHE A 222 -14.02 15.78 8.16
N LEU A 223 -13.89 17.12 8.15
CA LEU A 223 -13.45 17.91 9.30
C LEU A 223 -14.29 17.69 10.56
N GLY A 224 -15.61 17.52 10.41
CA GLY A 224 -16.51 17.22 11.54
C GLY A 224 -16.20 15.90 12.26
N CYS A 225 -15.40 15.04 11.62
CA CYS A 225 -14.96 13.75 12.13
C CYS A 225 -13.47 13.74 12.51
N GLY A 226 -12.79 14.89 12.36
CA GLY A 226 -11.35 15.03 12.57
C GLY A 226 -10.53 14.25 11.54
N ILE A 227 -11.02 14.15 10.31
CA ILE A 227 -10.34 13.46 9.21
C ILE A 227 -9.94 14.49 8.18
N HIS A 228 -8.63 14.73 8.07
CA HIS A 228 -8.07 15.63 7.06
C HIS A 228 -8.06 14.98 5.68
N GLY A 229 -7.83 13.66 5.62
CA GLY A 229 -7.82 12.89 4.38
C GLY A 229 -6.90 13.52 3.33
N ASN A 230 -7.42 13.71 2.13
CA ASN A 230 -6.71 14.30 1.01
C ASN A 230 -6.43 15.81 1.14
N TYR A 231 -6.92 16.51 2.16
CA TYR A 231 -6.61 17.93 2.41
C TYR A 231 -5.60 18.08 3.56
N GLY A 232 -4.45 17.40 3.42
CA GLY A 232 -3.37 17.35 4.40
C GLY A 232 -1.97 17.37 3.79
N HIS A 233 -0.95 17.29 4.66
CA HIS A 233 0.47 17.24 4.28
C HIS A 233 1.24 16.06 4.89
N ALA A 234 0.53 15.10 5.47
CA ALA A 234 1.11 14.02 6.27
C ALA A 234 1.86 12.99 5.42
N GLY A 235 1.45 12.80 4.17
CA GLY A 235 1.91 11.72 3.31
C GLY A 235 1.14 10.41 3.55
N PRO A 236 1.53 9.32 2.87
CA PRO A 236 0.90 8.02 3.03
C PRO A 236 1.03 7.54 4.47
N SER A 237 -0.05 6.98 5.03
CA SER A 237 -0.02 6.41 6.36
C SER A 237 0.85 5.14 6.44
N THR A 238 1.02 4.60 7.64
CA THR A 238 1.68 3.28 7.81
C THR A 238 0.93 2.15 7.11
N TRP A 239 -0.40 2.26 7.01
CA TRP A 239 -1.24 1.23 6.39
C TRP A 239 -1.34 1.41 4.87
N ASP A 240 -1.35 2.65 4.36
CA ASP A 240 -1.14 2.93 2.94
C ASP A 240 0.21 2.37 2.46
N ALA A 241 1.28 2.63 3.24
CA ALA A 241 2.62 2.12 2.97
C ALA A 241 2.65 0.59 2.88
N LEU A 242 2.00 -0.11 3.81
CA LEU A 242 1.93 -1.57 3.78
C LEU A 242 1.12 -2.08 2.58
N ALA A 243 0.00 -1.43 2.24
CA ALA A 243 -0.79 -1.81 1.09
C ALA A 243 -0.01 -1.67 -0.22
N LEU A 244 0.70 -0.54 -0.38
CA LEU A 244 1.56 -0.29 -1.53
C LEU A 244 2.73 -1.27 -1.60
N HIS A 245 3.34 -1.64 -0.47
CA HIS A 245 4.37 -2.68 -0.42
C HIS A 245 3.85 -4.03 -0.94
N ILE A 246 2.64 -4.41 -0.55
CA ILE A 246 2.00 -5.65 -1.03
C ILE A 246 1.66 -5.52 -2.52
N MET A 247 1.09 -4.40 -2.97
CA MET A 247 0.71 -4.18 -4.37
C MET A 247 1.93 -4.10 -5.31
N TYR A 248 3.04 -3.52 -4.85
CA TYR A 248 4.26 -3.27 -5.62
C TYR A 248 5.48 -3.89 -4.93
N PRO A 249 5.64 -5.22 -4.98
CA PRO A 249 6.76 -5.92 -4.36
C PRO A 249 8.06 -5.71 -5.15
N GLU A 250 9.19 -6.10 -4.56
CA GLU A 250 10.46 -6.21 -5.25
C GLU A 250 10.41 -7.20 -6.43
N PRO A 251 11.23 -7.01 -7.48
CA PRO A 251 11.31 -7.96 -8.60
C PRO A 251 11.61 -9.39 -8.14
N VAL A 252 12.43 -9.51 -7.09
CA VAL A 252 12.66 -10.78 -6.39
C VAL A 252 11.66 -10.89 -5.26
N ARG A 253 10.60 -11.68 -5.48
CA ARG A 253 9.51 -11.89 -4.53
C ARG A 253 9.92 -12.81 -3.39
N VAL A 254 10.44 -12.21 -2.32
CA VAL A 254 10.86 -12.93 -1.11
C VAL A 254 9.70 -13.01 -0.12
N ALA A 255 9.44 -14.19 0.43
CA ALA A 255 8.45 -14.33 1.49
C ALA A 255 9.01 -13.80 2.82
N GLU A 256 8.44 -12.70 3.32
CA GLU A 256 8.89 -12.06 4.55
C GLU A 256 8.22 -12.63 5.80
N PHE A 257 8.99 -12.81 6.88
CA PHE A 257 8.47 -13.23 8.17
C PHE A 257 9.14 -12.50 9.33
N MET A 258 8.45 -12.46 10.47
CA MET A 258 8.96 -11.98 11.75
C MET A 258 9.12 -13.16 12.72
N GLY A 259 10.19 -13.12 13.52
CA GLY A 259 10.48 -14.12 14.54
C GLY A 259 11.97 -14.44 14.64
N ARG A 260 12.34 -15.29 15.59
CA ARG A 260 13.74 -15.71 15.79
C ARG A 260 13.99 -17.06 15.13
N THR A 261 15.02 -17.13 14.29
CA THR A 261 15.48 -18.39 13.69
C THR A 261 16.58 -19.07 14.51
N VAL A 262 17.12 -18.42 15.54
CA VAL A 262 18.04 -19.04 16.50
C VAL A 262 17.39 -19.04 17.88
N ILE A 263 17.03 -20.23 18.37
CA ILE A 263 16.26 -20.42 19.61
C ILE A 263 16.89 -21.50 20.51
N ARG A 264 16.44 -21.57 21.76
CA ARG A 264 16.79 -22.66 22.68
C ARG A 264 15.83 -23.84 22.51
N THR A 265 16.26 -25.06 22.88
CA THR A 265 15.36 -26.24 22.96
C THR A 265 14.23 -26.07 23.97
N THR A 266 14.35 -25.10 24.88
CA THR A 266 13.31 -24.74 25.87
C THR A 266 12.38 -23.64 25.37
N GLU A 267 12.47 -23.24 24.11
CA GLU A 267 11.62 -22.24 23.47
C GLU A 267 10.91 -22.86 22.27
N ALA A 268 9.66 -22.48 22.03
CA ALA A 268 9.00 -22.78 20.78
C ALA A 268 9.58 -21.91 19.65
N LEU A 269 9.71 -22.46 18.45
CA LEU A 269 9.87 -21.68 17.24
C LEU A 269 8.55 -20.96 16.97
N ASN A 270 8.56 -19.64 17.01
CA ASN A 270 7.41 -18.80 16.71
C ASN A 270 7.78 -17.84 15.57
N LEU A 271 7.27 -18.13 14.37
CA LEU A 271 7.41 -17.31 13.18
C LEU A 271 6.03 -16.90 12.69
N THR A 272 5.93 -15.72 12.11
CA THR A 272 4.68 -15.21 11.51
C THR A 272 4.98 -14.45 10.23
N SER A 273 4.05 -14.43 9.28
CA SER A 273 4.12 -13.57 8.10
C SER A 273 4.40 -12.12 8.52
N ALA A 274 5.39 -11.48 7.90
CA ALA A 274 5.71 -10.10 8.22
C ALA A 274 4.56 -9.16 7.84
N TRP A 275 3.83 -9.46 6.76
CA TRP A 275 2.65 -8.70 6.37
C TRP A 275 1.56 -8.78 7.45
N GLY A 276 1.27 -9.98 7.96
CA GLY A 276 0.32 -10.16 9.06
C GLY A 276 0.77 -9.45 10.34
N ALA A 277 2.06 -9.53 10.67
CA ALA A 277 2.62 -8.85 11.84
C ALA A 277 2.60 -7.32 11.72
N ARG A 278 2.65 -6.78 10.49
CA ARG A 278 2.47 -5.35 10.20
C ARG A 278 0.99 -4.92 10.11
N GLY A 279 0.06 -5.86 10.26
CA GLY A 279 -1.38 -5.61 10.29
C GLY A 279 -2.12 -5.85 8.99
N ALA A 280 -1.50 -6.45 7.96
CA ALA A 280 -2.20 -6.77 6.72
C ALA A 280 -3.41 -7.69 6.99
N ASN A 281 -4.51 -7.45 6.28
CA ASN A 281 -5.67 -8.32 6.30
C ASN A 281 -5.39 -9.58 5.48
N LEU A 282 -4.75 -10.56 6.11
CA LEU A 282 -4.33 -11.81 5.46
C LEU A 282 -5.49 -12.70 4.99
N SER A 283 -6.75 -12.39 5.32
CA SER A 283 -7.90 -13.09 4.72
C SER A 283 -8.10 -12.72 3.24
N PHE A 284 -7.62 -11.54 2.85
CA PHE A 284 -7.66 -11.04 1.49
C PHE A 284 -6.26 -10.97 0.89
N ALA A 285 -5.32 -10.29 1.56
CA ALA A 285 -4.05 -9.88 0.97
C ALA A 285 -3.11 -11.04 0.60
N ALA A 286 -3.23 -12.18 1.29
CA ALA A 286 -2.37 -13.33 1.06
C ALA A 286 -3.05 -14.66 1.37
N SER A 287 -2.60 -15.73 0.75
CA SER A 287 -3.14 -17.08 0.91
C SER A 287 -2.05 -18.13 0.65
N ALA A 288 -2.45 -19.41 0.70
CA ALA A 288 -1.58 -20.54 0.36
C ALA A 288 -0.24 -20.55 1.14
N PHE A 289 -0.29 -20.19 2.43
CA PHE A 289 0.89 -20.23 3.28
C PHE A 289 1.43 -21.66 3.40
N SER A 290 2.75 -21.81 3.40
CA SER A 290 3.43 -23.08 3.65
C SER A 290 4.73 -22.85 4.39
N TRP A 291 4.82 -23.41 5.58
CA TRP A 291 6.02 -23.45 6.42
C TRP A 291 6.58 -24.86 6.42
N LYS A 292 7.80 -25.03 5.92
CA LYS A 292 8.50 -26.32 5.93
C LYS A 292 9.81 -26.24 6.68
N LEU A 293 10.09 -27.27 7.49
CA LEU A 293 11.39 -27.50 8.10
C LEU A 293 11.91 -28.85 7.62
N SER A 294 13.08 -28.88 6.99
CA SER A 294 13.66 -30.10 6.40
C SER A 294 12.68 -30.83 5.47
N ALA A 295 12.00 -30.08 4.59
CA ALA A 295 10.96 -30.55 3.66
C ALA A 295 9.63 -31.05 4.28
N VAL A 296 9.52 -31.13 5.61
CA VAL A 296 8.27 -31.46 6.31
C VAL A 296 7.43 -30.21 6.49
N THR A 297 6.14 -30.24 6.12
CA THR A 297 5.23 -29.10 6.32
C THR A 297 4.75 -29.07 7.77
N TYR A 298 5.02 -27.98 8.47
CA TYR A 298 4.62 -27.77 9.87
C TYR A 298 3.39 -26.88 10.00
N SER A 299 3.17 -25.95 9.06
CA SER A 299 2.01 -25.08 9.08
C SER A 299 1.61 -24.66 7.67
N THR A 300 0.30 -24.49 7.47
CA THR A 300 -0.31 -23.87 6.28
C THR A 300 -1.05 -22.58 6.61
N SER A 301 -0.85 -22.04 7.81
CA SER A 301 -1.39 -20.75 8.21
C SER A 301 -0.33 -19.65 8.07
N SER A 302 -0.71 -18.40 8.35
CA SER A 302 0.21 -17.26 8.36
C SER A 302 1.26 -17.32 9.47
N SER A 303 1.19 -18.29 10.38
CA SER A 303 2.12 -18.45 11.49
C SER A 303 2.58 -19.90 11.66
N LEU A 304 3.75 -20.06 12.27
CA LEU A 304 4.33 -21.33 12.66
C LEU A 304 4.64 -21.27 14.15
N VAL A 305 4.04 -22.18 14.92
CA VAL A 305 4.40 -22.40 16.33
C VAL A 305 4.70 -23.89 16.52
N THR A 306 5.95 -24.24 16.79
CA THR A 306 6.35 -25.65 17.00
C THR A 306 7.51 -25.79 17.96
N TRP A 307 7.62 -26.95 18.61
CA TRP A 307 8.77 -27.33 19.43
C TRP A 307 9.70 -28.23 18.63
N LEU A 308 11.00 -28.03 18.79
CA LEU A 308 12.04 -28.73 18.02
C LEU A 308 13.15 -29.18 18.96
N GLY A 309 13.76 -30.33 18.65
CA GLY A 309 15.00 -30.77 19.29
C GLY A 309 16.19 -29.91 18.85
N ALA A 310 17.32 -30.03 19.55
CA ALA A 310 18.54 -29.37 19.14
C ALA A 310 18.96 -29.81 17.72
N GLY A 311 19.35 -28.86 16.87
CA GLY A 311 19.67 -29.14 15.47
C GLY A 311 19.67 -27.90 14.59
N THR A 312 19.98 -28.11 13.31
CA THR A 312 19.84 -27.10 12.25
C THR A 312 18.87 -27.62 11.22
N TYR A 313 17.82 -26.84 10.94
CA TYR A 313 16.71 -27.22 10.09
C TYR A 313 16.65 -26.26 8.90
N PRO A 314 16.74 -26.73 7.65
CA PRO A 314 16.41 -25.91 6.48
C PRO A 314 14.97 -25.40 6.60
N LEU A 315 14.79 -24.09 6.55
CA LEU A 315 13.49 -23.43 6.58
C LEU A 315 13.09 -23.04 5.17
N GLN A 316 11.87 -23.41 4.77
CA GLN A 316 11.22 -22.88 3.58
C GLN A 316 9.91 -22.22 4.02
N PHE A 317 9.68 -20.99 3.57
CA PHE A 317 8.43 -20.27 3.77
C PHE A 317 7.92 -19.77 2.42
N SER A 318 6.64 -19.95 2.15
CA SER A 318 6.01 -19.45 0.93
C SER A 318 4.56 -19.07 1.16
N HIS A 319 4.06 -18.18 0.32
CA HIS A 319 2.65 -17.79 0.23
C HIS A 319 2.37 -17.18 -1.16
N SER A 320 1.11 -16.92 -1.47
CA SER A 320 0.73 -16.11 -2.64
C SER A 320 -0.07 -14.90 -2.20
N ASP A 321 0.02 -13.79 -2.91
CA ASP A 321 -0.80 -12.61 -2.66
C ASP A 321 -2.16 -12.65 -3.38
N PHE A 322 -2.97 -11.63 -3.16
CA PHE A 322 -4.29 -11.48 -3.78
C PHE A 322 -4.28 -11.27 -5.31
N LEU A 323 -3.11 -10.98 -5.89
CA LEU A 323 -2.89 -10.91 -7.34
C LEU A 323 -2.35 -12.23 -7.92
N GLY A 324 -2.29 -13.29 -7.10
CA GLY A 324 -1.81 -14.62 -7.50
C GLY A 324 -0.29 -14.72 -7.65
N ARG A 325 0.46 -13.72 -7.18
CA ARG A 325 1.93 -13.74 -7.22
C ARG A 325 2.45 -14.58 -6.06
N SER A 326 3.36 -15.50 -6.34
CA SER A 326 3.98 -16.33 -5.30
C SER A 326 5.27 -15.72 -4.76
N TYR A 327 5.47 -15.90 -3.45
CA TYR A 327 6.62 -15.46 -2.68
C TYR A 327 7.27 -16.66 -2.03
N SER A 328 8.60 -16.66 -1.96
CA SER A 328 9.32 -17.76 -1.30
C SER A 328 10.55 -17.26 -0.54
N TYR A 329 10.90 -17.99 0.51
CA TYR A 329 12.10 -17.79 1.30
C TYR A 329 12.72 -19.16 1.59
N ALA A 330 14.05 -19.23 1.52
CA ALA A 330 14.84 -20.38 1.94
C ALA A 330 15.93 -19.90 2.91
N GLY A 331 16.05 -20.56 4.05
CA GLY A 331 17.03 -20.23 5.08
C GLY A 331 17.21 -21.38 6.06
N THR A 332 17.60 -21.09 7.30
CA THR A 332 17.78 -22.11 8.34
C THR A 332 17.23 -21.64 9.68
N VAL A 333 16.76 -22.60 10.47
CA VAL A 333 16.47 -22.45 11.90
C VAL A 333 17.48 -23.26 12.68
N LYS A 334 18.10 -22.65 13.69
CA LYS A 334 19.05 -23.28 14.59
C LYS A 334 18.46 -23.36 15.98
N VAL A 335 18.34 -24.58 16.50
CA VAL A 335 17.82 -24.87 17.83
C VAL A 335 18.97 -25.38 18.67
N LEU A 336 19.29 -24.67 19.74
CA LEU A 336 20.47 -24.90 20.55
C LEU A 336 20.07 -25.39 21.94
N THR A 337 20.93 -26.22 22.55
CA THR A 337 20.81 -26.46 23.98
C THR A 337 20.98 -25.13 24.75
N PRO A 338 20.43 -24.98 25.97
CA PRO A 338 20.61 -23.75 26.75
C PRO A 338 22.09 -23.38 26.96
N ALA A 339 22.97 -24.38 27.12
CA ALA A 339 24.41 -24.18 27.26
C ALA A 339 25.04 -23.62 25.98
N ASP A 340 24.74 -24.21 24.81
CA ASP A 340 25.30 -23.77 23.52
C ASP A 340 24.75 -22.42 23.09
N PHE A 341 23.48 -22.15 23.37
CA PHE A 341 22.89 -20.84 23.14
C PHE A 341 23.59 -19.76 23.97
N THR A 342 23.85 -20.03 25.26
CA THR A 342 24.59 -19.10 26.13
C THR A 342 25.99 -18.85 25.60
N LYS A 343 26.72 -19.89 25.16
CA LYS A 343 28.04 -19.73 24.53
C LYS A 343 27.96 -18.82 23.29
N GLN A 344 26.94 -19.00 22.45
CA GLN A 344 26.79 -18.21 21.23
C GLN A 344 26.37 -16.75 21.49
N VAL A 345 25.55 -16.49 22.52
CA VAL A 345 25.11 -15.13 22.88
C VAL A 345 26.15 -14.36 23.71
N VAL A 346 27.06 -15.04 24.41
CA VAL A 346 28.16 -14.41 25.16
C VAL A 346 29.40 -14.19 24.27
N ALA A 347 29.55 -14.94 23.18
CA ALA A 347 30.60 -14.74 22.17
C ALA A 347 30.70 -13.34 21.50
N PRO A 348 29.69 -12.44 21.50
CA PRO A 348 29.83 -11.10 20.92
C PRO A 348 30.67 -10.10 21.72
N VAL A 349 31.21 -10.44 22.90
CA VAL A 349 32.09 -9.52 23.67
C VAL A 349 33.58 -9.75 23.38
N ALA A 350 33.97 -10.93 22.88
CA ALA A 350 35.38 -11.28 22.67
C ALA A 350 35.93 -10.96 21.27
N THR A 351 35.11 -10.44 20.35
CA THR A 351 35.51 -10.12 18.96
C THR A 351 35.55 -8.63 18.61
N ARG A 352 35.48 -7.74 19.62
CA ARG A 352 35.95 -6.34 19.48
C ARG A 352 37.37 -6.21 20.03
N LEU A 353 38.33 -6.85 19.38
CA LEU A 353 39.72 -6.38 19.42
C LEU A 353 39.85 -5.21 18.43
N PRO A 354 40.64 -4.17 18.76
CA PRO A 354 40.66 -2.92 18.01
C PRO A 354 41.19 -3.17 16.60
N LEU A 355 40.57 -2.51 15.62
CA LEU A 355 41.19 -2.25 14.33
C LEU A 355 42.51 -1.52 14.60
N LEU A 356 43.63 -2.21 14.36
CA LEU A 356 44.94 -1.59 14.15
C LEU A 356 45.01 -1.03 12.74
#